data_AF-A0A9Y2AZW6-F1
#
_entry.id   AF-A0A9Y2AZW6-F1
#
_cell.length_a   1.000
_cell.length_b   1.000
_cell.length_c   1.000
_cell.angle_alpha   90.00
_cell.angle_beta   90.00
_cell.angle_gamma   90.00
#
_symmetry.space_group_name_H-M   'P 1'
#
loop_
_entity.id
_entity.type
_entity.pdbx_description
1 polymer ?
#
loop_
_entity_poly.entity_id
_entity_poly.type
_entity_poly.pdbx_seq_one_letter_code
_entity_poly.pdbx_strand_id
1 'polypeptide(L)'
;MADAVSALPVTSRATGSAAKVAREFEGVFAGQIAKIMMESVEMDGDFTGGSGESMFRGILAEQIGAQIAKGRGLGLASAVEAQIIRMQGGEKDAQ
;
A
#
# COMPACT_ATOMS: atom_id res chain seq x y z
N MET A 1 -13.08 -18.59 -44.91
CA MET A 1 -13.53 -18.14 -43.58
C MET A 1 -12.62 -18.82 -42.56
N ALA A 2 -11.50 -18.19 -42.23
CA ALA A 2 -10.54 -18.69 -41.25
C ALA A 2 -10.85 -17.98 -39.93
N ASP A 3 -11.33 -18.75 -38.96
CA ASP A 3 -11.75 -18.25 -37.66
C ASP A 3 -10.54 -17.93 -36.80
N ALA A 4 -10.59 -16.75 -36.18
CA ALA A 4 -9.49 -16.14 -35.46
C ALA A 4 -9.48 -16.63 -34.01
N VAL A 5 -8.55 -17.51 -33.65
CA VAL A 5 -8.23 -17.75 -32.24
C VAL A 5 -7.17 -16.75 -31.81
N SER A 6 -7.63 -15.52 -31.53
CA SER A 6 -6.86 -14.55 -30.76
C SER A 6 -6.88 -15.01 -29.30
N ALA A 7 -5.87 -15.78 -28.91
CA ALA A 7 -5.64 -16.14 -27.52
C ALA A 7 -5.34 -14.85 -26.73
N LEU A 8 -6.30 -14.40 -25.92
CA LEU A 8 -6.12 -13.26 -25.04
C LEU A 8 -5.02 -13.57 -24.00
N PRO A 9 -4.15 -12.60 -23.69
CA PRO A 9 -2.98 -12.80 -22.87
C PRO A 9 -3.34 -13.03 -21.40
N VAL A 10 -2.63 -13.99 -20.79
CA VAL A 10 -2.61 -14.34 -19.37
C VAL A 10 -2.78 -13.11 -18.46
N THR A 11 -3.83 -13.12 -17.63
CA THR A 11 -3.96 -12.24 -16.47
C THR A 11 -2.69 -12.37 -15.64
N SER A 12 -1.87 -11.31 -15.62
CA SER A 12 -0.62 -11.27 -14.86
C SER A 12 -0.92 -11.59 -13.40
N ARG A 13 -0.55 -12.79 -12.96
CA ARG A 13 -0.60 -13.21 -11.57
C ARG A 13 0.28 -12.24 -10.79
N ALA A 14 -0.27 -11.58 -9.77
CA ALA A 14 0.51 -10.72 -8.89
C ALA A 14 1.79 -11.45 -8.47
N THR A 15 2.94 -10.99 -8.94
CA THR A 15 4.23 -11.68 -8.86
C THR A 15 4.84 -11.65 -7.46
N GLY A 16 4.18 -11.00 -6.50
CA GLY A 16 4.56 -10.96 -5.09
C GLY A 16 3.78 -11.96 -4.24
N SER A 17 4.43 -12.52 -3.22
CA SER A 17 3.73 -13.23 -2.14
C SER A 17 2.63 -12.35 -1.54
N ALA A 18 1.44 -12.91 -1.29
CA ALA A 18 0.32 -12.20 -0.66
C ALA A 18 0.74 -11.53 0.67
N ALA A 19 1.60 -12.21 1.45
CA ALA A 19 2.19 -11.66 2.67
C ALA A 19 3.04 -10.40 2.42
N LYS A 20 3.80 -10.35 1.33
CA LYS A 20 4.62 -9.19 0.96
C LYS A 20 3.73 -8.01 0.59
N VAL A 21 2.75 -8.23 -0.27
CA VAL A 21 1.79 -7.20 -0.70
C VAL A 21 1.00 -6.66 0.49
N ALA A 22 0.56 -7.54 1.40
CA ALA A 22 -0.16 -7.13 2.59
C ALA A 22 0.69 -6.29 3.56
N ARG A 23 1.98 -6.62 3.74
CA ARG A 23 2.90 -5.77 4.51
C ARG A 23 3.17 -4.42 3.84
N GLU A 24 3.31 -4.39 2.51
CA GLU A 24 3.47 -3.14 1.77
C GLU A 24 2.24 -2.24 1.89
N PHE A 25 1.05 -2.83 1.79
CA PHE A 25 -0.21 -2.12 2.05
C PHE A 25 -0.25 -1.52 3.45
N GLU A 26 0.11 -2.30 4.48
CA GLU A 26 0.16 -1.80 5.85
C GLU A 26 1.17 -0.65 5.99
N GLY A 27 2.31 -0.70 5.30
CA GLY A 27 3.29 0.40 5.28
C GLY A 27 2.75 1.68 4.66
N VAL A 28 2.04 1.58 3.53
CA VAL A 28 1.38 2.73 2.91
C VAL A 28 0.31 3.31 3.85
N PHE A 29 -0.51 2.46 4.45
CA PHE A 29 -1.55 2.88 5.40
C PHE A 29 -0.95 3.59 6.62
N ALA A 30 0.08 3.00 7.23
CA ALA A 30 0.80 3.59 8.36
C ALA A 30 1.42 4.94 7.98
N GLY A 31 1.93 5.08 6.75
CA GLY A 31 2.45 6.34 6.23
C GLY A 31 1.38 7.42 6.11
N GLN A 32 0.16 7.07 5.66
CA GLN A 32 -0.97 8.01 5.63
C GLN A 32 -1.37 8.46 7.03
N ILE A 33 -1.42 7.55 8.00
CA ILE A 33 -1.68 7.92 9.40
C ILE A 33 -0.60 8.84 9.94
N ALA A 34 0.68 8.53 9.70
CA ALA A 34 1.79 9.38 10.11
C ALA A 34 1.70 10.78 9.48
N LYS A 35 1.31 10.88 8.20
CA LYS A 35 1.10 12.15 7.51
C LYS A 35 -0.02 12.96 8.17
N ILE A 36 -1.19 12.35 8.41
CA ILE A 36 -2.32 13.01 9.10
C ILE A 36 -1.89 13.52 10.48
N MET A 37 -1.15 12.71 11.25
CA MET A 37 -0.63 13.14 12.55
C MET A 37 0.28 14.36 12.42
N MET A 38 1.18 14.40 11.43
CA MET A 38 2.06 15.54 11.18
C MET A 38 1.32 16.80 10.73
N GLU A 39 0.24 16.63 9.95
CA GLU A 39 -0.62 17.72 9.50
C GLU A 39 -1.53 18.24 10.62
N SER A 40 -1.89 17.39 11.59
CA SER A 40 -2.71 17.78 12.75
C SER A 40 -1.97 18.61 13.80
N VAL A 41 -0.64 18.62 13.76
CA VAL A 41 0.16 19.51 14.61
C VAL A 41 0.22 20.88 13.91
N GLU A 42 -0.63 21.81 14.35
CA GLU A 42 -0.59 23.19 13.90
C GLU A 42 0.81 23.78 14.19
N MET A 43 1.50 24.18 13.14
CA MET A 43 2.73 24.97 13.24
C MET A 43 2.33 26.44 13.26
N ASP A 44 1.85 26.90 14.42
CA ASP A 44 1.44 28.29 14.59
C ASP A 44 2.69 29.20 14.59
N GLY A 45 2.85 29.99 13.53
CA GLY A 45 3.82 31.09 13.50
C GLY A 45 4.29 31.50 12.10
N ASP A 46 4.84 32.71 12.00
CA ASP A 46 5.45 33.28 10.78
C ASP A 46 6.70 32.51 10.27
N PHE A 47 7.09 31.44 10.97
CA PHE A 47 8.21 30.56 10.63
C PHE A 47 7.69 29.15 10.29
N THR A 48 7.22 28.99 9.05
CA THR A 48 7.01 27.67 8.44
C THR A 48 7.99 27.50 7.28
N GLY A 49 8.47 26.28 7.07
CA GLY A 49 9.39 25.93 5.98
C GLY A 49 8.70 25.81 4.60
N GLY A 50 7.44 26.26 4.47
CA GLY A 50 6.74 26.40 3.21
C GLY A 50 6.59 25.09 2.42
N SER A 51 6.64 25.19 1.09
CA SER A 51 6.46 24.03 0.18
C SER A 51 7.54 22.96 0.32
N GLY A 52 8.78 23.36 0.67
CA GLY A 52 9.88 22.44 0.91
C GLY A 52 9.60 21.57 2.13
N GLU A 53 9.15 22.16 3.23
CA GLU A 53 8.77 21.43 4.43
C GLU A 53 7.63 20.44 4.16
N SER A 54 6.58 20.84 3.45
CA SER A 54 5.46 19.95 3.11
C SER A 54 5.91 18.71 2.32
N MET A 55 6.86 18.89 1.39
CA MET A 55 7.44 17.76 0.66
C MET A 55 8.23 16.84 1.59
N PHE A 56 9.10 17.39 2.44
CA PHE A 56 9.89 16.60 3.39
C PHE A 56 9.03 15.86 4.42
N ARG A 57 7.94 16.47 4.90
CA ARG A 57 6.96 15.81 5.78
C ARG A 57 6.32 14.61 5.10
N GLY A 58 5.96 14.72 3.83
CA GLY A 58 5.44 13.60 3.04
C GLY A 58 6.43 12.43 2.96
N ILE A 59 7.67 12.71 2.56
CA ILE A 59 8.74 11.69 2.47
C ILE A 59 8.99 11.06 3.85
N LEU A 60 9.05 11.86 4.90
CA LEU A 60 9.27 11.37 6.26
C LEU A 60 8.12 10.46 6.72
N ALA A 61 6.87 10.85 6.45
CA ALA A 61 5.70 10.04 6.78
C ALA A 61 5.74 8.68 6.08
N GLU A 62 6.10 8.64 4.79
CA GLU A 62 6.29 7.39 4.05
C GLU A 62 7.37 6.50 4.69
N GLN A 63 8.52 7.07 5.07
CA GLN A 63 9.58 6.31 5.73
C GLN A 63 9.16 5.79 7.10
N ILE A 64 8.42 6.58 7.89
CA ILE A 64 7.86 6.13 9.16
C ILE A 64 6.92 4.94 8.93
N GLY A 65 6.00 5.04 7.97
CA GLY A 65 5.11 3.96 7.60
C GLY A 65 5.85 2.68 7.19
N ALA A 66 6.90 2.82 6.38
CA ALA A 66 7.75 1.71 5.97
C ALA A 66 8.48 1.05 7.15
N GLN A 67 8.96 1.84 8.13
CA GLN A 67 9.61 1.29 9.33
C GLN A 67 8.62 0.59 10.26
N ILE A 68 7.40 1.13 10.40
CA ILE A 68 6.32 0.48 11.15
C ILE A 68 6.02 -0.90 10.57
N ALA A 69 5.87 -1.01 9.25
CA ALA A 69 5.57 -2.28 8.57
C ALA A 69 6.73 -3.28 8.55
N LYS A 70 7.98 -2.82 8.66
CA LYS A 70 9.16 -3.69 8.85
C LYS A 70 9.26 -4.27 10.26
N GLY A 71 8.75 -3.55 11.25
CA GLY A 71 8.72 -3.98 12.65
C GLY A 71 7.55 -4.91 12.94
N ARG A 72 6.92 -4.72 14.10
CA ARG A 72 5.74 -5.49 14.51
C ARG A 72 4.49 -5.18 13.68
N GLY A 73 4.47 -4.04 12.98
CA GLY A 73 3.33 -3.60 12.19
C GLY A 73 2.14 -3.12 13.02
N LEU A 74 1.03 -2.86 12.34
CA LEU A 74 -0.26 -2.47 12.92
C LEU A 74 -1.21 -3.67 13.09
N GLY A 75 -0.85 -4.84 12.55
CA GLY A 75 -1.63 -6.07 12.62
C GLY A 75 -2.66 -6.25 11.50
N LEU A 76 -2.73 -5.30 10.57
CA LEU A 76 -3.62 -5.31 9.40
C LEU A 76 -3.13 -6.25 8.30
N ALA A 77 -1.82 -6.47 8.19
CA ALA A 77 -1.23 -7.30 7.14
C ALA A 77 -1.83 -8.72 7.09
N SER A 78 -2.13 -9.32 8.25
CA SER A 78 -2.74 -10.67 8.31
C SER A 78 -4.13 -10.72 7.69
N ALA A 79 -4.99 -9.74 7.99
CA ALA A 79 -6.34 -9.63 7.46
C ALA A 79 -6.32 -9.33 5.96
N VAL A 80 -5.42 -8.45 5.53
CA VAL A 80 -5.24 -8.08 4.11
C VAL A 80 -4.72 -9.28 3.31
N GLU A 81 -3.73 -10.01 3.82
CA GLU A 81 -3.23 -11.24 3.19
C GLU A 81 -4.35 -12.27 3.01
N ALA A 82 -5.14 -12.51 4.06
CA ALA A 82 -6.27 -13.43 3.99
C ALA A 82 -7.30 -13.00 2.93
N GLN A 83 -7.54 -11.69 2.79
CA GLN A 83 -8.42 -11.15 1.74
C GLN A 83 -7.82 -11.34 0.34
N ILE A 84 -6.53 -11.09 0.17
CA ILE A 84 -5.81 -11.31 -1.10
C ILE A 84 -5.92 -12.78 -1.52
N ILE A 85 -5.70 -13.72 -0.61
CA ILE A 85 -5.81 -15.16 -0.88
C ILE A 85 -7.25 -15.55 -1.25
N ARG A 86 -8.25 -15.02 -0.55
CA ARG A 86 -9.67 -15.27 -0.88
C ARG A 86 -10.02 -14.81 -2.29
N MET A 87 -9.57 -13.62 -2.71
CA MET A 87 -9.81 -13.11 -4.06
C MET A 87 -9.14 -14.00 -5.14
N GLN A 88 -7.91 -14.45 -4.88
CA GLN A 88 -7.20 -15.38 -5.77
C GLN A 88 -7.82 -16.79 -5.82
N GLY A 89 -8.45 -17.23 -4.72
CA GLY A 89 -9.19 -18.50 -4.66
C GLY A 89 -10.49 -18.44 -5.46
N GLY A 90 -11.26 -17.37 -5.29
CA GLY A 90 -12.51 -17.16 -6.05
C GLY A 90 -12.30 -17.03 -7.57
N GLU A 91 -11.14 -16.56 -8.02
CA GLU A 91 -10.78 -16.55 -9.46
C GLU A 91 -10.49 -17.95 -10.02
N LYS A 92 -10.06 -18.91 -9.20
CA LYS A 92 -9.76 -20.28 -9.63
C LYS A 92 -11.00 -21.17 -9.75
N ASP A 93 -12.05 -20.88 -8.99
CA ASP A 93 -13.28 -21.67 -8.97
C ASP A 93 -14.33 -21.19 -10.01
N ALA A 94 -14.06 -20.08 -10.71
CA ALA A 94 -14.91 -19.52 -11.76
C ALA A 94 -14.49 -19.93 -13.19
N GLN A 95 -13.73 -21.03 -13.32
CA GLN A 95 -13.22 -21.57 -14.60
C GLN A 95 -13.63 -23.02 -14.81
#